data_AF-W1XK55-F1
#
_entry.id   AF-W1XK55-F1
#
_cell.length_a   1.000
_cell.length_b   1.000
_cell.length_c   1.000
_cell.angle_alpha   90.00
_cell.angle_beta   90.00
_cell.angle_gamma   90.00
#
_symmetry.space_group_name_H-M   'P 1'
#
loop_
_entity.id
_entity.type
_entity.pdbx_description
1 polymer ?
#
loop_
_entity_poly.entity_id
_entity_poly.type
_entity_poly.pdbx_seq_one_letter_code
_entity_poly.pdbx_strand_id
1 'polypeptide(L)' 'RSPISILVANGLNDVALAYECGRMVTGPFGYLVSTAIHKKDIYRHYIGLDACMANLMRPALYGSYHHITVMG' A
#
# COMPACT_ATOMS: atom_id res chain seq x y z
N ARG A 1 16.56 -19.77 6.74
CA ARG A 1 17.88 -19.51 7.35
C ARG A 1 17.88 -18.06 7.81
N SER A 2 17.98 -17.79 9.11
CA SER A 2 17.96 -16.42 9.63
C SER A 2 19.30 -15.72 9.33
N PRO A 3 19.32 -14.42 9.01
CA PRO A 3 20.57 -13.68 8.79
C PRO A 3 21.53 -13.76 9.99
N ILE A 4 20.96 -13.84 11.20
CA ILE A 4 21.69 -14.01 12.47
C ILE A 4 22.53 -15.29 12.46
N SER A 5 22.00 -16.40 11.95
CA SER A 5 22.74 -17.68 11.90
C SER A 5 23.99 -17.63 10.99
N ILE A 6 23.99 -16.75 9.98
CA ILE A 6 25.12 -16.56 9.08
C ILE A 6 26.19 -15.68 9.75
N LEU A 7 25.78 -14.64 10.46
CA LEU A 7 26.69 -13.73 11.17
C LEU A 7 27.48 -14.44 12.27
N VAL A 8 26.78 -15.24 13.09
CA VAL A 8 27.41 -16.04 14.16
C VAL A 8 28.40 -17.06 13.60
N ALA A 9 28.06 -17.74 12.49
CA ALA A 9 28.95 -18.70 11.86
C ALA A 9 30.24 -18.07 11.29
N ASN A 10 30.23 -16.75 11.04
CA ASN A 10 31.37 -15.99 10.55
C ASN A 10 32.08 -15.17 11.66
N GLY A 11 31.78 -15.42 12.94
CA GLY A 11 32.45 -14.78 14.08
C GLY A 11 32.04 -13.32 14.32
N LEU A 12 30.97 -12.85 13.67
CA LEU A 12 30.44 -11.49 13.81
C LEU A 12 29.35 -11.45 14.88
N ASN A 13 29.77 -11.50 16.15
CA ASN A 13 28.88 -11.72 17.29
C ASN A 13 28.20 -10.46 17.85
N ASP A 14 28.67 -9.26 17.51
CA ASP A 14 28.16 -7.98 18.05
C ASP A 14 27.84 -6.99 16.92
N VAL A 15 26.94 -7.40 16.02
CA VAL A 15 26.49 -6.58 14.89
C VAL A 15 25.05 -6.15 15.12
N ALA A 16 24.81 -4.85 15.23
CA ALA A 16 23.48 -4.28 15.25
C ALA A 16 22.84 -4.37 13.85
N LEU A 17 21.69 -5.03 13.76
CA LEU A 17 20.87 -5.06 12.55
C LEU A 17 19.72 -4.08 12.68
N ALA A 18 19.68 -3.09 11.78
CA ALA A 18 18.58 -2.15 11.65
C ALA A 18 17.91 -2.34 10.28
N TYR A 19 16.58 -2.23 10.24
CA TYR A 19 15.79 -2.36 9.01
C TYR A 19 14.82 -1.19 8.87
N GLU A 20 14.83 -0.55 7.70
CA GLU A 20 13.93 0.56 7.37
C GLU A 20 12.73 0.06 6.55
N CYS A 21 12.02 -0.94 7.08
CA CYS A 21 10.91 -1.60 6.38
C CYS A 21 9.61 -0.76 6.39
N GLY A 22 9.66 0.45 5.85
CA GLY A 22 8.54 1.40 5.89
C GLY A 22 7.22 0.83 5.38
N ARG A 23 7.22 0.21 4.17
CA ARG A 23 6.00 -0.39 3.58
C ARG A 23 5.38 -1.47 4.47
N MET A 24 6.20 -2.30 5.10
CA MET A 24 5.71 -3.40 5.94
C MET A 24 5.02 -2.86 7.20
N VAL A 25 5.51 -1.73 7.71
CA VAL A 25 4.97 -1.10 8.92
C VAL A 25 3.73 -0.26 8.61
N THR A 26 3.72 0.53 7.54
CA THR A 26 2.64 1.52 7.30
C THR A 26 1.67 1.16 6.18
N GLY A 27 2.05 0.24 5.29
CA GLY A 27 1.25 -0.15 4.13
C GLY A 27 -0.17 -0.65 4.46
N PRO A 28 -0.37 -1.59 5.40
CA PRO A 28 -1.69 -2.18 5.65
C PRO A 28 -2.62 -1.32 6.51
N PHE A 29 -2.14 -0.25 7.13
CA PHE A 29 -2.92 0.57 8.07
C PHE A 29 -3.42 1.90 7.47
N GLY A 30 -3.10 2.19 6.21
CA GLY A 30 -3.56 3.38 5.51
C GLY A 30 -4.82 3.13 4.71
N TYR A 31 -5.88 3.90 4.96
CA TYR A 31 -7.13 3.87 4.19
C TYR A 31 -7.43 5.25 3.60
N LEU A 32 -7.94 5.26 2.37
CA LEU A 32 -8.49 6.45 1.73
C LEU A 32 -10.01 6.34 1.75
N VAL A 33 -10.67 7.27 2.43
CA VAL A 33 -12.13 7.40 2.43
C VAL A 33 -12.51 8.52 1.48
N SER A 34 -13.51 8.28 0.63
CA SER A 34 -13.92 9.20 -0.43
C SER A 34 -15.40 9.03 -0.74
N THR A 35 -16.07 10.12 -1.12
CA THR A 35 -17.51 10.15 -1.40
C THR A 35 -17.77 9.96 -2.89
N ALA A 36 -18.74 9.12 -3.23
CA ALA A 36 -19.26 9.03 -4.60
C ALA A 36 -20.12 10.26 -4.91
N ILE A 37 -19.62 11.14 -5.78
CA ILE A 37 -20.29 12.39 -6.12
C ILE A 37 -21.06 12.32 -7.44
N HIS A 38 -20.58 11.54 -8.42
CA HIS A 38 -21.20 11.47 -9.75
C HIS A 38 -21.37 10.02 -10.21
N LYS A 39 -22.48 9.74 -10.88
CA LYS A 39 -22.71 8.49 -11.60
C LYS A 39 -22.89 8.80 -13.07
N LYS A 40 -22.18 8.06 -13.93
CA LYS A 40 -22.32 8.16 -15.38
C LYS A 40 -22.53 6.78 -15.97
N ASP A 41 -23.71 6.58 -16.55
CA ASP A 41 -24.11 5.36 -17.24
C ASP A 41 -24.10 5.62 -18.75
N ILE A 42 -23.10 5.06 -19.44
CA ILE A 42 -22.97 5.11 -20.91
C ILE A 42 -22.69 3.69 -21.42
N TYR A 43 -21.59 3.48 -22.15
CA TYR A 43 -21.07 2.15 -22.50
C TYR A 43 -20.63 1.32 -21.29
N ARG A 44 -20.26 1.98 -20.18
CA ARG A 44 -19.85 1.37 -18.92
C ARG A 44 -20.41 2.18 -17.75
N HIS A 45 -20.51 1.55 -16.60
CA HIS A 45 -20.87 2.20 -15.35
C HIS A 45 -19.63 2.87 -14.74
N TYR A 46 -19.69 4.19 -14.56
CA TYR A 46 -18.64 4.97 -13.93
C TYR A 46 -19.16 5.65 -12.66
N ILE A 47 -18.36 5.56 -11.60
CA ILE A 47 -18.56 6.27 -10.35
C ILE A 47 -17.42 7.29 -10.19
N GLY A 48 -17.77 8.56 -10.16
CA GLY A 48 -16.88 9.67 -9.86
C GLY A 48 -16.80 9.88 -8.35
N LEU A 49 -15.58 10.00 -7.84
CA LEU A 49 -15.26 10.21 -6.44
C LEU A 49 -14.76 11.66 -6.22
N ASP A 50 -14.80 12.14 -4.98
CA ASP A 50 -14.18 13.42 -4.57
C ASP A 50 -12.65 13.34 -4.40
N ALA A 51 -12.07 12.13 -4.39
CA ALA A 51 -10.64 11.90 -4.40
C ALA A 51 -10.08 11.77 -5.82
N CYS A 52 -8.84 12.22 -6.03
CA CYS A 52 -8.14 12.16 -7.31
C CYS A 52 -6.83 11.36 -7.25
N MET A 53 -6.14 11.24 -8.39
CA MET A 53 -4.86 10.55 -8.49
C MET A 53 -3.82 11.08 -7.49
N ALA A 54 -3.82 12.38 -7.19
CA ALA A 54 -2.89 12.97 -6.23
C ALA A 54 -3.08 12.41 -4.80
N ASN A 55 -4.30 12.00 -4.44
CA ASN A 55 -4.59 11.41 -3.13
C ASN A 55 -4.13 9.94 -3.04
N LEU A 56 -4.18 9.20 -4.15
CA LEU A 56 -3.71 7.81 -4.20
C LEU A 56 -3.17 7.48 -5.59
N MET A 57 -1.88 7.75 -5.78
CA MET A 57 -1.23 7.64 -7.10
C MET A 57 -1.00 6.20 -7.56
N ARG A 58 -0.91 5.24 -6.63
CA ARG A 58 -0.45 3.87 -6.90
C ARG A 58 -1.31 3.10 -7.93
N PRO A 59 -2.65 3.09 -7.83
CA PRO A 59 -3.49 2.44 -8.83
C PRO A 59 -3.31 3.03 -10.23
N ALA A 60 -3.13 4.35 -10.32
CA ALA A 60 -3.11 5.04 -11.60
C ALA A 60 -1.74 4.98 -12.31
N LEU A 61 -0.63 5.04 -11.55
CA LEU A 61 0.72 5.00 -12.12
C LEU A 61 1.25 3.60 -12.35
N TYR A 62 0.90 2.64 -11.48
CA TYR A 62 1.52 1.32 -11.47
C TYR A 62 0.52 0.17 -11.59
N GLY A 63 -0.76 0.46 -11.84
CA GLY A 63 -1.81 -0.57 -11.88
C GLY A 63 -1.93 -1.36 -10.57
N SER A 64 -1.50 -0.77 -9.44
CA SER A 64 -1.46 -1.47 -8.16
C SER A 64 -2.86 -1.70 -7.61
N TYR A 65 -3.18 -2.95 -7.25
CA TYR A 65 -4.45 -3.28 -6.60
C TYR A 65 -4.56 -2.65 -5.20
N HIS A 66 -5.70 -2.01 -4.95
CA HIS A 66 -6.13 -1.56 -3.64
C HIS A 66 -7.58 -2.02 -3.46
N HIS A 67 -7.87 -2.69 -2.35
CA HIS A 67 -9.21 -3.19 -2.09
C HIS A 67 -10.18 -2.02 -1.86
N ILE A 68 -11.35 -2.07 -2.50
CA ILE A 68 -12.39 -1.04 -2.39
C ILE A 68 -13.61 -1.68 -1.73
N THR A 69 -14.07 -1.06 -0.64
CA THR A 69 -15.30 -1.44 0.06
C THR A 69 -16.28 -0.27 0.01
N VAL A 70 -17.53 -0.53 -0.35
CA VAL A 70 -18.61 0.46 -0.28
C VAL A 70 -19.26 0.36 1.09
N MET A 71 -19.22 1.45 1.85
CA MET A 71 -19.99 1.59 3.08
C MET A 71 -21.43 1.94 2.68
N GLY A 72 -22.34 0.98 2.83
CA GLY A 72 -23.75 1.09 2.40
C GLY A 72 -24.56 2.10 3.19
#